data_AF-X1GS69-F1
#
_entry.id   AF-X1GS69-F1
#
_cell.length_a   1.000
_cell.length_b   1.000
_cell.length_c   1.000
_cell.angle_alpha   90.00
_cell.angle_beta   90.00
_cell.angle_gamma   90.00
#
_symmetry.space_group_name_H-M   'P 1'
#
loop_
_entity.id
_entity.type
_entity.pdbx_description
1 polymer ?
#
loop_
_entity_poly.entity_id
_entity_poly.type
_entity_poly.pdbx_seq_one_letter_code
_entity_poly.pdbx_strand_id
1 'polypeptide(L)' 'MPEKQNRFENEMNLGHTAAWDQDWGKAADHYQQALEEKPDDPKGLVSLGLALYELGSYNQSIEYYSRAMEVSPDDPLA' A
#
# COMPACT_ATOMS: atom_id res chain seq x y z
N MET A 1 17.06 -14.63 -10.23
CA MET A 1 16.23 -14.33 -11.42
C MET A 1 15.58 -12.98 -11.19
N PRO A 2 15.53 -12.08 -12.19
CA PRO A 2 15.06 -10.69 -12.03
C PRO A 2 13.55 -10.57 -11.71
N GLU A 3 12.79 -11.67 -11.80
CA GLU A 3 11.33 -11.68 -11.84
C GLU A 3 10.64 -11.31 -10.51
N LYS A 4 11.25 -11.59 -9.35
CA LYS A 4 10.65 -11.22 -8.04
C LYS A 4 10.75 -9.73 -7.72
N GLN A 5 11.79 -9.06 -8.20
CA GLN A 5 11.96 -7.61 -8.01
C GLN A 5 10.84 -6.83 -8.72
N ASN A 6 10.27 -7.41 -9.79
CA ASN A 6 9.23 -6.80 -10.61
C ASN A 6 7.80 -6.94 -10.05
N ARG A 7 7.50 -7.94 -9.20
CA ARG A 7 6.10 -8.15 -8.74
C ARG A 7 5.64 -7.02 -7.84
N PHE A 8 6.44 -6.64 -6.84
CA PHE A 8 6.14 -5.51 -5.96
C PHE A 8 5.84 -4.24 -6.77
N GLU A 9 6.75 -3.86 -7.67
CA GLU A 9 6.62 -2.63 -8.46
C GLU A 9 5.42 -2.69 -9.41
N ASN A 10 5.14 -3.86 -10.00
CA ASN A 10 3.97 -4.07 -10.84
C ASN A 10 2.66 -3.90 -10.05
N GLU A 11 2.54 -4.55 -8.90
CA GLU A 11 1.34 -4.44 -8.06
C GLU A 11 1.15 -3.03 -7.52
N MET A 12 2.23 -2.34 -7.13
CA MET A 12 2.16 -0.91 -6.76
C MET A 12 1.64 -0.05 -7.92
N ASN A 13 2.11 -0.27 -9.14
CA ASN A 13 1.67 0.49 -10.31
C ASN A 13 0.19 0.23 -10.67
N LEU A 14 -0.24 -1.03 -10.59
CA LEU A 14 -1.66 -1.39 -10.78
C LEU A 14 -2.53 -0.77 -9.68
N GLY A 15 -2.08 -0.78 -8.43
CA GLY A 15 -2.75 -0.12 -7.32
C GLY A 15 -2.89 1.39 -7.52
N HIS A 16 -1.82 2.07 -7.96
CA HIS A 16 -1.86 3.50 -8.27
C HIS A 16 -2.80 3.82 -9.43
N THR A 17 -2.84 2.95 -10.45
CA THR A 17 -3.73 3.12 -11.60
C THR A 17 -5.20 2.99 -11.16
N ALA A 18 -5.52 1.97 -10.36
CA ALA A 18 -6.85 1.81 -9.79
C ALA A 18 -7.24 2.98 -8.87
N ALA A 19 -6.31 3.50 -8.07
CA ALA A 19 -6.53 4.67 -7.23
C ALA A 19 -6.81 5.95 -8.06
N TRP A 20 -6.13 6.14 -9.19
CA TRP A 20 -6.43 7.24 -10.13
C TRP A 20 -7.84 7.15 -10.71
N ASP A 21 -8.31 5.92 -10.96
CA ASP A 21 -9.68 5.64 -11.40
C ASP A 21 -10.70 5.67 -10.23
N GLN A 22 -10.25 5.97 -9.01
CA GLN A 22 -11.03 5.93 -7.77
C GLN A 22 -11.65 4.55 -7.46
N ASP A 23 -11.13 3.49 -8.07
CA ASP A 23 -11.47 2.10 -7.74
C ASP A 23 -10.63 1.64 -6.54
N TRP A 24 -10.98 2.19 -5.38
CA TRP A 24 -10.23 1.98 -4.14
C TRP A 24 -10.22 0.52 -3.67
N GLY A 25 -11.23 -0.27 -4.05
CA GLY A 25 -11.27 -1.70 -3.78
C GLY A 25 -10.14 -2.44 -4.49
N LYS A 26 -10.01 -2.24 -5.80
CA LYS A 26 -8.88 -2.83 -6.56
C LYS A 26 -7.54 -2.25 -6.14
N ALA A 27 -7.49 -0.96 -5.80
CA ALA A 27 -6.27 -0.35 -5.29
C ALA A 27 -5.78 -1.07 -4.04
N ALA A 28 -6.67 -1.30 -3.07
CA ALA A 28 -6.36 -2.03 -1.85
C ALA A 28 -5.88 -3.47 -2.14
N ASP A 29 -6.56 -4.20 -3.02
CA ASP A 29 -6.17 -5.57 -3.40
C ASP A 29 -4.75 -5.63 -3.99
N HIS A 30 -4.40 -4.69 -4.87
CA HIS A 30 -3.08 -4.61 -5.48
C HIS A 30 -2.00 -4.19 -4.46
N TYR A 31 -2.25 -3.19 -3.61
CA TYR A 31 -1.30 -2.81 -2.57
C TYR A 31 -1.08 -3.93 -1.55
N GLN A 32 -2.11 -4.69 -1.20
CA GLN A 32 -1.97 -5.87 -0.34
C GLN A 32 -1.06 -6.92 -0.98
N GLN A 33 -1.23 -7.21 -2.28
CA GLN A 33 -0.33 -8.12 -2.99
C GLN A 33 1.11 -7.58 -3.09
N ALA A 34 1.31 -6.28 -3.21
CA ALA A 34 2.64 -5.69 -3.12
C ALA A 34 3.26 -5.94 -1.74
N LEU A 35 2.48 -5.74 -0.67
CA LEU A 35 2.92 -5.98 0.71
C LEU A 35 3.16 -7.46 1.03
N GLU A 36 2.59 -8.42 0.28
CA GLU A 36 2.98 -9.84 0.41
C GLU A 36 4.46 -10.06 0.04
N GLU A 37 4.99 -9.28 -0.91
CA GLU A 37 6.40 -9.36 -1.34
C GLU A 37 7.32 -8.51 -0.45
N LYS A 38 6.85 -7.34 0.01
CA LYS A 38 7.58 -6.46 0.92
C LYS A 38 6.66 -5.99 2.06
N PRO A 39 6.51 -6.79 3.13
CA PRO A 39 5.54 -6.52 4.20
C PRO A 39 5.76 -5.21 4.95
N ASP A 40 7.01 -4.74 4.99
CA ASP A 40 7.44 -3.54 5.71
C ASP A 40 7.90 -2.45 4.72
N ASP A 41 7.34 -2.40 3.52
CA ASP A 41 7.58 -1.25 2.64
C ASP A 41 6.68 -0.07 3.05
N PRO A 42 7.24 1.07 3.49
CA PRO A 42 6.45 2.19 4.01
C PRO A 42 5.50 2.76 2.95
N LYS A 43 5.89 2.76 1.66
CA LYS A 43 5.02 3.25 0.58
C LYS A 43 3.84 2.32 0.37
N GLY A 44 4.08 1.01 0.37
CA GLY A 44 3.00 0.02 0.29
C GLY A 44 2.00 0.15 1.45
N LEU A 45 2.51 0.32 2.68
CA LEU A 45 1.69 0.48 3.88
C LEU A 45 0.84 1.75 3.83
N VAL A 46 1.44 2.89 3.46
CA VAL A 46 0.74 4.19 3.29
C VAL A 46 -0.30 4.12 2.18
N SER A 47 0.05 3.52 1.03
CA SER A 47 -0.87 3.38 -0.10
C SER A 47 -2.07 2.49 0.24
N LEU A 48 -1.87 1.38 0.95
CA LEU A 48 -2.97 0.54 1.43
C LEU A 48 -3.80 1.26 2.49
N GLY A 49 -3.16 1.98 3.42
CA GLY A 49 -3.82 2.82 4.42
C GLY A 49 -4.75 3.85 3.77
N LEU A 50 -4.29 4.50 2.68
CA LEU A 50 -5.09 5.45 1.92
C LEU A 50 -6.29 4.79 1.23
N ALA A 51 -6.08 3.67 0.55
CA ALA A 51 -7.17 2.95 -0.12
C ALA A 51 -8.25 2.51 0.89
N LEU A 52 -7.85 2.03 2.07
CA LEU A 52 -8.76 1.65 3.15
C LEU A 52 -9.50 2.85 3.74
N TYR A 53 -8.85 4.01 3.85
CA TYR A 53 -9.50 5.25 4.29
C TYR A 53 -10.62 5.65 3.33
N GLU A 54 -10.35 5.65 2.03
CA GLU A 54 -11.31 6.01 0.98
C GLU A 54 -12.49 5.01 0.91
N LEU A 55 -12.26 3.75 1.27
CA LEU A 55 -13.29 2.72 1.43
C LEU A 55 -14.11 2.86 2.73
N GLY A 56 -13.75 3.77 3.63
CA GLY A 56 -14.39 3.93 4.94
C GLY A 56 -13.92 2.94 6.02
N SER A 57 -12.91 2.12 5.72
CA SER A 57 -12.30 1.16 6.64
C SER A 57 -11.27 1.82 7.57
N TYR A 58 -11.70 2.84 8.31
CA TYR A 58 -10.82 3.74 9.07
C TYR A 58 -9.96 3.03 10.11
N ASN A 59 -10.49 2.03 10.82
CA ASN A 59 -9.72 1.30 11.84
C ASN A 59 -8.53 0.56 11.22
N GLN A 60 -8.72 -0.08 10.06
CA GLN A 60 -7.64 -0.78 9.37
C GLN A 60 -6.67 0.22 8.73
N SER A 61 -7.18 1.32 8.19
CA SER A 61 -6.35 2.41 7.67
C SER A 61 -5.36 2.93 8.73
N ILE A 62 -5.84 3.21 9.94
CA ILE A 62 -5.00 3.65 11.08
C ILE A 62 -3.93 2.60 11.41
N GLU A 63 -4.27 1.31 11.39
CA GLU A 63 -3.30 0.24 11.66
C GLU A 63 -2.16 0.25 10.65
N TYR A 64 -2.45 0.36 9.35
CA TYR A 64 -1.42 0.38 8.31
C TYR A 64 -0.58 1.65 8.32
N TYR A 65 -1.19 2.82 8.57
CA TYR A 65 -0.41 4.06 8.76
C TYR A 65 0.49 3.98 10.00
N SER A 66 -0.02 3.48 11.13
CA SER A 66 0.77 3.33 12.35
C SER A 66 1.98 2.41 12.10
N ARG A 67 1.78 1.31 11.36
CA ARG A 67 2.86 0.41 10.98
C ARG A 67 3.88 1.07 10.04
N ALA A 68 3.44 1.92 9.11
CA ALA A 68 4.36 2.68 8.26
C ALA A 68 5.28 3.58 9.10
N MET A 69 4.71 4.32 10.06
CA MET A 69 5.44 5.16 11.01
C MET A 69 6.42 4.36 11.89
N GLU A 70 6.05 3.15 12.30
CA GLU A 70 6.93 2.27 13.09
C GLU A 70 8.13 1.78 12.29
N VAL A 71 7.93 1.46 11.01
CA VAL A 71 8.96 0.94 10.11
C VAL A 71 9.92 2.04 9.66
N SER A 72 9.41 3.24 9.39
CA SER A 72 10.20 4.37 8.89
C SER A 72 9.88 5.66 9.65
N PRO A 73 10.29 5.76 10.92
CA PRO A 73 9.92 6.87 11.80
C PRO A 73 10.44 8.25 11.37
N ASP A 74 11.46 8.26 10.49
CA ASP A 74 12.06 9.49 9.95
C ASP A 74 11.51 9.85 8.55
N ASP A 75 10.65 9.02 7.95
CA ASP A 75 10.05 9.32 6.64
C ASP A 75 8.80 10.18 6.84
N PRO A 76 8.77 11.41 6.31
CA PRO A 76 7.61 12.30 6.44
C PRO A 76 6.35 11.81 5.71
N LEU A 77 6.48 10.78 4.86
CA LEU A 77 5.35 10.13 4.20
C LEU A 77 4.80 8.93 4.97
N ALA A 78 5.50 8.45 6.01
CA ALA A 78 5.07 7.35 6.86
C ALA A 78 3.99 7.78 7.86
#